data_AF-A0A482XPH8-F1
#
_entry.id   AF-A0A482XPH8-F1
#
_cell.length_a   1.000
_cell.length_b   1.000
_cell.length_c   1.000
_cell.angle_alpha   90.00
_cell.angle_beta   90.00
_cell.angle_gamma   90.00
#
_symmetry.space_group_name_H-M   'P 1'
#
loop_
_entity.id
_entity.type
_entity.pdbx_description
1 polymer ?
#
loop_
_entity_poly.entity_id
_entity_poly.type
_entity_poly.pdbx_seq_one_letter_code
_entity_poly.pdbx_strand_id
1 'polypeptide(L)'
;MCIVNIFVVFRSTSFVVLLSKTCVAASDISLASLAGQCMYFGLSFVDAVGADFRASVAPIFVRAIGETFADQCAPKRPSAFEADMRTGEHEQPPEALLEFYPLAEYCNQCLTSLNDLRLCAPLAVASDVTRALRDSLATLANCILLFYRQEQQAFSAAEKEAFTRLCVCFADHLLPHLQTCLHAVFRPADLAKYLGTTVFKLQEQRLTYLDEVDLVAPISHLLPVKVSGLQLTSTAIASPPNTVQPTDDKAQESSSLEGNFSSPPFMRSFCAT
;
A
#
# COMPACT_ATOMS: atom_id res chain seq x y z
N MET A 1 3.67 46.41 21.40
CA MET A 1 3.96 45.08 20.81
C MET A 1 2.91 44.01 21.12
N CYS A 2 2.37 43.90 22.35
CA CYS A 2 1.42 42.83 22.69
C CYS A 2 0.12 42.82 21.86
N ILE A 3 -0.50 43.98 21.60
CA ILE A 3 -1.77 44.06 20.84
C ILE A 3 -1.60 43.61 19.38
N VAL A 4 -0.50 44.01 18.72
CA VAL A 4 -0.19 43.60 17.35
C VAL A 4 0.04 42.09 17.28
N ASN A 5 0.78 41.53 18.24
CA ASN A 5 1.02 40.09 18.29
C ASN A 5 -0.27 39.29 18.54
N ILE A 6 -1.13 39.76 19.46
CA ILE A 6 -2.47 39.18 19.70
C ILE A 6 -3.31 39.22 18.42
N PHE A 7 -3.32 40.35 17.69
CA PHE A 7 -4.06 40.48 16.45
C PHE A 7 -3.53 39.53 15.35
N VAL A 8 -2.21 39.41 15.22
CA VAL A 8 -1.55 38.51 14.26
C VAL A 8 -1.86 37.05 14.58
N VAL A 9 -1.78 36.65 15.85
CA VAL A 9 -2.16 35.30 16.29
C VAL A 9 -3.65 35.03 16.02
N PHE A 10 -4.54 35.97 16.39
CA PHE A 10 -5.98 35.83 16.14
C PHE A 10 -6.30 35.64 14.65
N ARG A 11 -5.67 36.44 13.78
CA ARG A 11 -5.87 36.35 12.33
C ARG A 11 -5.31 35.04 11.76
N SER A 12 -4.14 34.60 12.24
CA SER A 12 -3.54 33.32 11.84
C SER A 12 -4.42 32.15 12.22
N THR A 13 -4.95 32.13 13.46
CA THR A 13 -5.89 31.09 13.92
C THR A 13 -7.18 31.12 13.10
N SER A 14 -7.71 32.29 12.78
CA SER A 14 -8.91 32.43 11.93
C SER A 14 -8.68 31.88 10.52
N PHE A 15 -7.51 32.15 9.94
CA PHE A 15 -7.10 31.60 8.64
C PHE A 15 -6.97 30.08 8.67
N VAL A 16 -6.33 29.52 9.70
CA VAL A 16 -6.20 28.07 9.93
C VAL A 16 -7.57 27.39 10.01
N VAL A 17 -8.53 27.99 10.73
CA VAL A 17 -9.91 27.47 10.83
C VAL A 17 -10.63 27.52 9.49
N LEU A 18 -10.47 28.59 8.72
CA LEU A 18 -11.07 28.72 7.40
C LEU A 18 -10.47 27.70 6.42
N LEU A 19 -9.15 27.56 6.41
CA LEU A 19 -8.43 26.62 5.56
C LEU A 19 -8.86 25.18 5.81
N SER A 20 -9.04 24.78 7.09
CA SER A 20 -9.56 23.44 7.41
C SER A 20 -10.94 23.18 6.82
N LYS A 21 -11.81 24.20 6.70
CA LYS A 21 -13.14 24.05 6.09
C LYS A 21 -13.04 23.98 4.57
N THR A 22 -12.14 24.75 3.98
CA THR A 22 -11.91 24.75 2.53
C THR A 22 -11.28 23.44 2.05
N CYS A 23 -10.32 22.86 2.78
CA CYS A 23 -9.72 21.57 2.40
C CYS A 23 -10.74 20.43 2.35
N VAL A 24 -11.77 20.45 3.19
CA VAL A 24 -12.86 19.45 3.19
C VAL A 24 -13.83 19.66 2.03
N ALA A 25 -13.95 20.89 1.52
CA ALA A 25 -14.91 21.25 0.46
C ALA A 25 -14.26 21.37 -0.93
N ALA A 26 -12.93 21.28 -1.05
CA ALA A 26 -12.22 21.50 -2.30
C ALA A 26 -12.27 20.25 -3.18
N SER A 27 -13.19 20.23 -4.16
CA SER A 27 -13.19 19.23 -5.23
C SER A 27 -12.23 19.58 -6.37
N ASP A 28 -11.94 20.87 -6.57
CA ASP A 28 -11.35 21.38 -7.82
C ASP A 28 -9.87 21.78 -7.71
N ILE A 29 -9.33 21.86 -6.49
CA ILE A 29 -7.93 22.28 -6.24
C ILE A 29 -7.17 21.11 -5.61
N SER A 30 -6.04 20.73 -6.22
CA SER A 30 -5.19 19.69 -5.65
C SER A 30 -4.65 20.11 -4.29
N LEU A 31 -4.78 19.21 -3.31
CA LEU A 31 -4.34 19.43 -1.93
C LEU A 31 -2.83 19.76 -1.86
N ALA A 32 -2.05 19.19 -2.78
CA ALA A 32 -0.64 19.48 -2.99
C ALA A 32 -0.37 20.95 -3.35
N SER A 33 -1.13 21.50 -4.31
CA SER A 33 -0.99 22.90 -4.73
C SER A 33 -1.38 23.85 -3.61
N LEU A 34 -2.49 23.57 -2.92
CA LEU A 34 -2.97 24.38 -1.79
C LEU A 34 -1.96 24.36 -0.63
N ALA A 35 -1.39 23.19 -0.33
CA ALA A 35 -0.33 23.06 0.67
C ALA A 35 0.90 23.89 0.30
N GLY A 36 1.37 23.82 -0.95
CA GLY A 36 2.49 24.62 -1.44
C GLY A 36 2.24 26.13 -1.32
N GLN A 37 1.06 26.59 -1.72
CA GLN A 37 0.65 27.99 -1.59
C GLN A 37 0.60 28.45 -0.12
N CYS A 38 0.05 27.63 0.78
CA CYS A 38 0.01 27.95 2.20
C CYS A 38 1.40 28.00 2.84
N MET A 39 2.30 27.10 2.44
CA MET A 39 3.68 27.09 2.94
C MET A 39 4.47 28.30 2.43
N TYR A 40 4.30 28.68 1.17
CA TYR A 40 4.91 29.89 0.61
C TYR A 40 4.37 31.15 1.29
N PHE A 41 3.05 31.25 1.45
CA PHE A 41 2.42 32.37 2.16
C PHE A 41 2.94 32.48 3.60
N GLY A 42 3.08 31.36 4.31
CA GLY A 42 3.64 31.34 5.65
C GLY A 42 5.08 31.84 5.71
N LEU A 43 5.92 31.47 4.73
CA LEU A 43 7.29 31.98 4.63
C LEU A 43 7.32 33.51 4.41
N SER A 44 6.54 34.00 3.45
CA SER A 44 6.42 35.45 3.21
C SER A 44 5.87 36.22 4.42
N PHE A 45 5.02 35.59 5.23
CA PHE A 45 4.46 36.18 6.43
C PHE A 45 5.50 36.32 7.55
N VAL A 46 6.48 35.40 7.62
CA VAL A 46 7.64 35.53 8.52
C VAL A 46 8.47 36.75 8.15
N ASP A 47 8.77 36.95 6.87
CA ASP A 47 9.61 38.07 6.42
C ASP A 47 8.92 39.44 6.61
N ALA A 48 7.59 39.50 6.44
CA ALA A 48 6.84 40.76 6.53
C ALA A 48 6.40 41.12 7.96
N VAL A 49 5.98 40.14 8.76
CA VAL A 49 5.29 40.35 10.05
C VAL A 49 6.02 39.69 11.22
N GLY A 50 7.02 38.84 10.96
CA GLY A 50 7.77 38.12 11.99
C GLY A 50 7.00 36.98 12.65
N ALA A 51 5.97 36.44 11.99
CA ALA A 51 5.12 35.37 12.51
C ALA A 51 5.05 34.19 11.53
N ASP A 52 5.04 32.96 12.06
CA ASP A 52 4.95 31.72 11.29
C ASP A 52 3.75 30.88 11.74
N PHE A 53 2.85 30.55 10.81
CA PHE A 53 1.69 29.70 11.07
C PHE A 53 1.79 28.32 10.42
N ARG A 54 2.89 28.02 9.70
CA ARG A 54 3.08 26.77 8.95
C ARG A 54 2.98 25.54 9.86
N ALA A 55 3.51 25.63 11.07
CA ALA A 55 3.42 24.59 12.09
C ALA A 55 1.96 24.25 12.45
N SER A 56 1.06 25.23 12.45
CA SER A 56 -0.37 25.04 12.74
C SER A 56 -1.15 24.53 11.53
N VAL A 57 -0.67 24.81 10.32
CA VAL A 57 -1.33 24.42 9.06
C VAL A 57 -0.92 23.02 8.60
N ALA A 58 0.31 22.58 8.87
CA ALA A 58 0.79 21.26 8.46
C ALA A 58 -0.11 20.10 8.94
N PRO A 59 -0.59 20.03 10.21
CA PRO A 59 -1.47 18.95 10.66
C PRO A 59 -2.82 18.91 9.93
N ILE A 60 -3.34 20.05 9.44
CA ILE A 60 -4.59 20.10 8.67
C ILE A 60 -4.42 19.38 7.35
N PHE A 61 -3.31 19.63 6.66
CA PHE A 61 -3.01 18.95 5.39
C PHE A 61 -2.72 17.48 5.60
N VAL A 62 -1.95 17.11 6.62
CA VAL A 62 -1.72 15.69 6.96
C VAL A 62 -3.04 14.96 7.15
N ARG A 63 -3.96 15.52 7.94
CA ARG A 63 -5.29 14.95 8.15
C ARG A 63 -6.10 14.86 6.85
N ALA A 64 -6.20 15.95 6.10
CA ALA A 64 -6.98 15.99 4.86
C ALA A 64 -6.45 15.01 3.79
N ILE A 65 -5.12 14.86 3.69
CA ILE A 65 -4.47 13.88 2.80
C ILE A 65 -4.84 12.46 3.25
N GLY A 66 -4.75 12.18 4.56
CA GLY A 66 -5.10 10.87 5.11
C GLY A 66 -6.58 10.49 4.89
N GLU A 67 -7.50 11.43 5.13
CA GLU A 67 -8.94 11.25 4.90
C GLU A 67 -9.25 11.02 3.42
N THR A 68 -8.67 11.85 2.53
CA THR A 68 -8.85 11.69 1.08
C THR A 68 -8.33 10.35 0.59
N PHE A 69 -7.15 9.92 1.07
CA PHE A 69 -6.61 8.62 0.74
C PHE A 69 -7.51 7.48 1.22
N ALA A 70 -8.02 7.56 2.46
CA ALA A 70 -8.92 6.55 3.01
C ALA A 70 -10.22 6.42 2.19
N ASP A 71 -10.80 7.54 1.77
CA ASP A 71 -12.02 7.57 0.96
C ASP A 71 -11.79 6.99 -0.45
N GLN A 72 -10.67 7.31 -1.09
CA GLN A 72 -10.34 6.81 -2.42
C GLN A 72 -9.94 5.32 -2.42
N CYS A 73 -9.25 4.89 -1.36
CA CYS A 73 -8.74 3.52 -1.24
C CYS A 73 -9.80 2.53 -0.75
N ALA A 74 -10.90 3.01 -0.16
CA ALA A 74 -11.98 2.14 0.32
C ALA A 74 -12.59 1.35 -0.85
N PRO A 75 -12.82 0.02 -0.70
CA PRO A 75 -13.42 -0.76 -1.76
C PRO A 75 -14.83 -0.23 -2.05
N LYS A 76 -15.11 0.07 -3.32
CA LYS A 76 -16.49 0.32 -3.77
C LYS A 76 -17.33 -0.89 -3.39
N ARG A 77 -18.54 -0.66 -2.85
CA ARG A 77 -19.42 -1.66 -2.21
C ARG A 77 -19.39 -3.08 -2.83
N PRO A 78 -19.69 -4.12 -2.01
CA PRO A 78 -19.81 -5.50 -2.49
C PRO A 78 -20.76 -5.67 -3.68
N SER A 79 -21.77 -4.82 -3.85
CA SER A 79 -22.69 -4.88 -5.00
C SER A 79 -22.04 -4.60 -6.36
N ALA A 80 -20.98 -3.78 -6.42
CA ALA A 80 -20.22 -3.55 -7.65
C ALA A 80 -19.26 -4.71 -7.93
N PHE A 81 -18.61 -5.22 -6.88
CA PHE A 81 -17.78 -6.43 -6.92
C PHE A 81 -18.59 -7.66 -7.39
N GLU A 82 -19.80 -7.86 -6.83
CA GLU A 82 -20.75 -8.91 -7.21
C GLU A 82 -21.31 -8.72 -8.62
N ALA A 83 -21.59 -7.47 -9.03
CA ALA A 83 -22.05 -7.16 -10.37
C ALA A 83 -20.96 -7.48 -11.40
N ASP A 84 -19.72 -7.04 -11.18
CA ASP A 84 -18.60 -7.28 -12.10
C ASP A 84 -18.18 -8.75 -12.15
N MET A 85 -18.29 -9.47 -11.03
CA MET A 85 -18.08 -10.93 -11.02
C MET A 85 -19.20 -11.68 -11.76
N ARG A 86 -20.39 -11.09 -11.90
CA ARG A 86 -21.54 -11.66 -12.63
C ARG A 86 -21.63 -11.27 -14.10
N THR A 87 -21.15 -10.10 -14.51
CA THR A 87 -21.44 -9.55 -15.84
C THR A 87 -20.47 -9.97 -16.93
N GLY A 88 -19.17 -10.17 -16.65
CA GLY A 88 -18.22 -10.75 -17.62
C GLY A 88 -18.15 -10.09 -19.02
N GLU A 89 -18.77 -8.93 -19.25
CA GLU A 89 -18.82 -8.27 -20.56
C GLU A 89 -17.50 -7.52 -20.79
N HIS A 90 -16.57 -8.19 -21.48
CA HIS A 90 -15.27 -7.70 -21.87
C HIS A 90 -15.32 -6.82 -23.13
N GLU A 91 -15.07 -5.53 -22.99
CA GLU A 91 -14.26 -4.79 -23.97
C GLU A 91 -12.79 -4.90 -23.52
N GLN A 92 -11.99 -5.65 -24.29
CA GLN A 92 -10.71 -6.25 -23.88
C GLN A 92 -9.57 -5.26 -23.58
N PRO A 93 -8.84 -5.48 -22.47
CA PRO A 93 -7.38 -5.37 -22.38
C PRO A 93 -6.73 -6.78 -22.33
N PRO A 94 -5.40 -6.94 -22.54
CA PRO A 94 -4.79 -8.21 -22.94
C PRO A 94 -4.88 -9.31 -21.88
N GLU A 95 -5.10 -10.54 -22.32
CA GLU A 95 -5.47 -11.78 -21.60
C GLU A 95 -4.57 -12.20 -20.41
N ALA A 96 -3.49 -11.46 -20.12
CA ALA A 96 -2.69 -11.61 -18.91
C ALA A 96 -3.24 -10.83 -17.69
N LEU A 97 -4.30 -10.02 -17.86
CA LEU A 97 -4.92 -9.17 -16.84
C LEU A 97 -6.19 -9.73 -16.19
N LEU A 98 -6.78 -10.80 -16.74
CA LEU A 98 -8.23 -10.96 -16.74
C LEU A 98 -8.80 -12.15 -15.98
N GLU A 99 -8.02 -12.87 -15.17
CA GLU A 99 -8.62 -14.00 -14.45
C GLU A 99 -9.52 -13.54 -13.28
N PHE A 100 -9.25 -12.36 -12.69
CA PHE A 100 -10.06 -11.78 -11.60
C PHE A 100 -10.16 -10.24 -11.72
N TYR A 101 -11.00 -9.77 -12.65
CA TYR A 101 -11.29 -8.34 -12.90
C TYR A 101 -11.49 -7.48 -11.63
N PRO A 102 -12.28 -7.89 -10.61
CA PRO A 102 -12.53 -7.02 -9.46
C PRO A 102 -11.29 -6.80 -8.57
N LEU A 103 -10.36 -7.76 -8.50
CA LEU A 103 -9.09 -7.54 -7.80
C LEU A 103 -8.19 -6.57 -8.57
N ALA A 104 -8.23 -6.63 -9.90
CA ALA A 104 -7.46 -5.72 -10.76
C ALA A 104 -7.97 -4.28 -10.65
N GLU A 105 -9.29 -4.06 -10.65
CA GLU A 105 -9.86 -2.73 -10.45
C GLU A 105 -9.47 -2.17 -9.07
N TYR A 106 -9.61 -2.98 -8.01
CA TYR A 106 -9.22 -2.56 -6.67
C TYR A 106 -7.72 -2.22 -6.56
N CYS A 107 -6.85 -3.05 -7.16
CA CYS A 107 -5.42 -2.77 -7.22
C CYS A 107 -5.15 -1.43 -7.91
N ASN A 108 -5.78 -1.18 -9.06
CA ASN A 108 -5.65 0.07 -9.80
C ASN A 108 -6.17 1.27 -8.99
N GLN A 109 -7.24 1.13 -8.21
CA GLN A 109 -7.73 2.16 -7.31
C GLN A 109 -6.67 2.50 -6.24
N CYS A 110 -6.11 1.48 -5.57
CA CYS A 110 -5.05 1.68 -4.58
C CYS A 110 -3.80 2.35 -5.19
N LEU A 111 -3.39 1.92 -6.39
CA LEU A 111 -2.24 2.51 -7.09
C LEU A 111 -2.50 3.96 -7.49
N THR A 112 -3.71 4.29 -7.93
CA THR A 112 -4.10 5.67 -8.25
C THR A 112 -4.01 6.56 -7.02
N SER A 113 -4.59 6.12 -5.89
CA SER A 113 -4.51 6.86 -4.62
C SER A 113 -3.07 7.03 -4.12
N LEU A 114 -2.23 6.00 -4.25
CA LEU A 114 -0.81 6.08 -3.90
C LEU A 114 -0.04 7.03 -4.82
N ASN A 115 -0.37 7.07 -6.11
CA ASN A 115 0.26 7.97 -7.08
C ASN A 115 -0.11 9.44 -6.81
N ASP A 116 -1.37 9.73 -6.53
CA ASP A 116 -1.82 11.09 -6.17
C ASP A 116 -1.12 11.58 -4.89
N LEU A 117 -0.93 10.66 -3.94
CA LEU A 117 -0.23 10.93 -2.69
C LEU A 117 1.25 11.29 -2.91
N ARG A 118 1.96 10.68 -3.88
CA ARG A 118 3.40 10.93 -4.15
C ARG A 118 3.72 12.40 -4.35
N LEU A 119 2.79 13.19 -4.89
CA LEU A 119 2.98 14.61 -5.16
C LEU A 119 3.07 15.47 -3.89
N CYS A 120 2.58 14.97 -2.75
CA CYS A 120 2.52 15.74 -1.50
C CYS A 120 2.85 14.95 -0.23
N ALA A 121 3.22 13.67 -0.32
CA ALA A 121 3.36 12.70 0.79
C ALA A 121 4.19 13.24 1.97
N PRO A 122 3.57 13.84 2.99
CA PRO A 122 4.29 14.25 4.18
C PRO A 122 4.62 12.99 4.96
N LEU A 123 5.84 12.88 5.48
CA LEU A 123 6.25 11.69 6.25
C LEU A 123 5.32 11.38 7.43
N ALA A 124 4.67 12.42 7.97
CA ALA A 124 3.70 12.33 9.04
C ALA A 124 2.40 11.57 8.67
N VAL A 125 2.04 11.46 7.38
CA VAL A 125 0.82 10.76 6.95
C VAL A 125 1.03 9.25 6.77
N ALA A 126 2.28 8.77 6.85
CA ALA A 126 2.63 7.38 6.60
C ALA A 126 1.81 6.39 7.46
N SER A 127 1.60 6.71 8.74
CA SER A 127 0.78 5.89 9.64
C SER A 127 -0.69 5.85 9.25
N ASP A 128 -1.25 6.99 8.85
CA ASP A 128 -2.66 7.10 8.45
C ASP A 128 -2.91 6.36 7.14
N VAL A 129 -2.02 6.52 6.16
CA VAL A 129 -2.08 5.81 4.87
C VAL A 129 -1.91 4.30 5.05
N THR A 130 -0.94 3.88 5.87
CA THR A 130 -0.75 2.44 6.17
C THR A 130 -2.00 1.85 6.80
N ARG A 131 -2.59 2.54 7.79
CA ARG A 131 -3.82 2.10 8.44
C ARG A 131 -5.00 2.05 7.46
N ALA A 132 -5.20 3.10 6.67
CA ALA A 132 -6.28 3.17 5.68
C ALA A 132 -6.19 2.05 4.64
N LEU A 133 -4.99 1.80 4.11
CA LEU A 133 -4.75 0.71 3.16
C LEU A 133 -5.02 -0.66 3.79
N ARG A 134 -4.56 -0.88 5.03
CA ARG A 134 -4.81 -2.11 5.77
C ARG A 134 -6.30 -2.33 6.05
N ASP A 135 -7.00 -1.31 6.52
CA ASP A 135 -8.42 -1.40 6.84
C ASP A 135 -9.26 -1.63 5.55
N SER A 136 -8.85 -1.02 4.43
CA SER A 136 -9.41 -1.28 3.11
C SER A 136 -9.18 -2.72 2.65
N LEU A 137 -7.96 -3.25 2.76
CA LEU A 137 -7.62 -4.63 2.41
C LEU A 137 -8.36 -5.65 3.29
N ALA A 138 -8.48 -5.37 4.59
CA ALA A 138 -9.26 -6.19 5.51
C ALA A 138 -10.75 -6.19 5.12
N THR A 139 -11.27 -5.05 4.68
CA THR A 139 -12.66 -4.95 4.17
C THR A 139 -12.84 -5.79 2.92
N LEU A 140 -11.90 -5.73 1.97
CA LEU A 140 -11.91 -6.55 0.76
C LEU A 140 -11.85 -8.06 1.09
N ALA A 141 -10.97 -8.48 1.99
CA ALA A 141 -10.88 -9.87 2.44
C ALA A 141 -12.20 -10.36 3.06
N ASN A 142 -12.87 -9.51 3.85
CA ASN A 142 -14.19 -9.81 4.39
C ASN A 142 -15.27 -9.86 3.30
N CYS A 143 -15.23 -8.99 2.30
CA CYS A 143 -16.15 -9.05 1.15
C CYS A 143 -16.00 -10.36 0.37
N ILE A 144 -14.75 -10.78 0.08
CA ILE A 144 -14.46 -12.06 -0.57
C ILE A 144 -15.02 -13.23 0.25
N LEU A 145 -14.83 -13.22 1.58
CA LEU A 145 -15.36 -14.25 2.47
C LEU A 145 -16.90 -14.27 2.48
N LEU A 146 -17.54 -13.11 2.55
CA LEU A 146 -19.01 -13.01 2.56
C LEU A 146 -19.60 -13.53 1.24
N PHE A 147 -18.99 -13.17 0.11
CA PHE A 147 -19.38 -13.67 -1.20
C PHE A 147 -19.27 -15.20 -1.28
N TYR A 148 -18.15 -15.77 -0.81
CA TYR A 148 -17.98 -17.22 -0.74
C TYR A 148 -19.10 -17.88 0.07
N ARG A 149 -19.41 -17.36 1.26
CA ARG A 149 -20.44 -17.94 2.14
C ARG A 149 -21.84 -17.89 1.53
N GLN A 150 -22.13 -16.90 0.67
CA GLN A 150 -23.42 -16.78 0.00
C GLN A 150 -23.53 -17.74 -1.20
N GLU A 151 -22.47 -17.86 -2.00
CA GLU A 151 -22.53 -18.53 -3.31
C GLU A 151 -21.91 -19.96 -3.31
N GLN A 152 -21.25 -20.40 -2.24
CA GLN A 152 -20.54 -21.70 -2.19
C GLN A 152 -21.43 -22.92 -2.52
N GLN A 153 -22.74 -22.83 -2.27
CA GLN A 153 -23.70 -23.91 -2.58
C GLN A 153 -24.04 -23.97 -4.08
N ALA A 154 -23.92 -22.86 -4.81
CA ALA A 154 -24.21 -22.75 -6.23
C ALA A 154 -22.99 -23.04 -7.11
N PHE A 155 -21.77 -22.94 -6.58
CA PHE A 155 -20.55 -23.14 -7.37
C PHE A 155 -20.38 -24.59 -7.89
N SER A 156 -20.11 -24.66 -9.19
CA SER A 156 -19.51 -25.81 -9.85
C SER A 156 -18.07 -26.07 -9.35
N ALA A 157 -17.53 -27.25 -9.68
CA ALA A 157 -16.16 -27.60 -9.32
C ALA A 157 -15.12 -26.64 -9.92
N ALA A 158 -15.34 -26.21 -11.18
CA ALA A 158 -14.47 -25.26 -11.88
C ALA A 158 -14.52 -23.85 -11.23
N GLU A 159 -15.69 -23.40 -10.79
CA GLU A 159 -15.84 -22.11 -10.11
C GLU A 159 -15.19 -22.12 -8.71
N LYS A 160 -15.26 -23.24 -7.99
CA LYS A 160 -14.55 -23.40 -6.70
C LYS A 160 -13.03 -23.32 -6.89
N GLU A 161 -12.50 -23.95 -7.94
CA GLU A 161 -11.08 -23.88 -8.26
C GLU A 161 -10.66 -22.46 -8.69
N ALA A 162 -11.46 -21.78 -9.50
CA ALA A 162 -11.25 -20.38 -9.84
C ALA A 162 -11.27 -19.48 -8.60
N PHE A 163 -12.21 -19.70 -7.67
CA PHE A 163 -12.30 -18.94 -6.43
C PHE A 163 -11.08 -19.17 -5.52
N THR A 164 -10.58 -20.39 -5.42
CA THR A 164 -9.33 -20.67 -4.68
C THR A 164 -8.15 -19.94 -5.30
N ARG A 165 -8.06 -19.89 -6.64
CA ARG A 165 -7.03 -19.11 -7.36
C ARG A 165 -7.15 -17.61 -7.10
N LEU A 166 -8.38 -17.07 -6.97
CA LEU A 166 -8.64 -15.69 -6.56
C LEU A 166 -8.05 -15.40 -5.16
N CYS A 167 -8.33 -16.27 -4.20
CA CYS A 167 -7.80 -16.13 -2.83
C CYS A 167 -6.27 -16.16 -2.80
N VAL A 168 -5.65 -17.07 -3.57
CA VAL A 168 -4.18 -17.15 -3.70
C VAL A 168 -3.62 -15.87 -4.32
N CYS A 169 -4.25 -15.34 -5.38
CA CYS A 169 -3.81 -14.09 -6.01
C CYS A 169 -3.87 -12.90 -5.05
N PHE A 170 -4.94 -12.81 -4.23
CA PHE A 170 -5.03 -11.80 -3.19
C PHE A 170 -3.89 -11.91 -2.17
N ALA A 171 -3.63 -13.11 -1.64
CA ALA A 171 -2.64 -13.33 -0.59
C ALA A 171 -1.18 -13.23 -1.07
N ASP A 172 -0.86 -13.84 -2.21
CA ASP A 172 0.53 -14.07 -2.66
C ASP A 172 1.00 -13.06 -3.71
N HIS A 173 0.09 -12.29 -4.33
CA HIS A 173 0.45 -11.33 -5.36
C HIS A 173 0.03 -9.91 -5.01
N LEU A 174 -1.24 -9.70 -4.65
CA LEU A 174 -1.76 -8.35 -4.38
C LEU A 174 -1.14 -7.73 -3.11
N LEU A 175 -1.14 -8.48 -1.99
CA LEU A 175 -0.60 -7.97 -0.72
C LEU A 175 0.90 -7.60 -0.82
N PRO A 176 1.80 -8.47 -1.31
CA PRO A 176 3.22 -8.11 -1.44
C PRO A 176 3.45 -6.96 -2.43
N HIS A 177 2.63 -6.86 -3.48
CA HIS A 177 2.74 -5.78 -4.44
C HIS A 177 2.39 -4.42 -3.80
N LEU A 178 1.25 -4.33 -3.10
CA LEU A 178 0.84 -3.11 -2.41
C LEU A 178 1.82 -2.72 -1.29
N GLN A 179 2.41 -3.70 -0.59
CA GLN A 179 3.50 -3.47 0.36
C GLN A 179 4.72 -2.81 -0.31
N THR A 180 5.08 -3.28 -1.50
CA THR A 180 6.20 -2.71 -2.27
C THR A 180 5.89 -1.29 -2.72
N CYS A 181 4.69 -1.03 -3.21
CA CYS A 181 4.24 0.30 -3.59
C CYS A 181 4.21 1.26 -2.38
N LEU A 182 3.74 0.79 -1.22
CA LEU A 182 3.74 1.57 0.02
C LEU A 182 5.16 1.95 0.44
N HIS A 183 6.11 1.01 0.39
CA HIS A 183 7.53 1.26 0.70
C HIS A 183 8.23 2.17 -0.31
N ALA A 184 7.74 2.23 -1.54
CA ALA A 184 8.29 3.14 -2.53
C ALA A 184 7.78 4.57 -2.35
N VAL A 185 6.56 4.77 -1.85
CA VAL A 185 6.06 6.09 -1.43
C VAL A 185 6.73 6.49 -0.11
N PHE A 186 6.79 5.58 0.86
CA PHE A 186 7.37 5.80 2.18
C PHE A 186 8.52 4.84 2.44
N ARG A 187 9.74 5.27 2.11
CA ARG A 187 10.93 4.44 2.34
C ARG A 187 11.13 4.20 3.84
N PRO A 188 11.15 2.94 4.31
CA PRO A 188 11.30 2.64 5.75
C PRO A 188 12.59 3.20 6.36
N ALA A 189 13.67 3.28 5.56
CA ALA A 189 14.94 3.85 5.99
C ALA A 189 14.84 5.36 6.31
N ASP A 190 14.09 6.11 5.50
CA ASP A 190 13.90 7.55 5.71
C ASP A 190 13.02 7.82 6.94
N LEU A 191 11.96 7.02 7.09
CA LEU A 191 11.09 7.05 8.26
C LEU A 191 11.84 6.72 9.55
N ALA A 192 12.66 5.67 9.54
CA ALA A 192 13.46 5.27 10.69
C ALA A 192 14.42 6.40 11.10
N LYS A 193 15.08 7.02 10.12
CA LYS A 193 15.98 8.15 10.33
C LYS A 193 15.24 9.37 10.89
N TYR A 194 14.08 9.71 10.34
CA TYR A 194 13.29 10.86 10.77
C TYR A 194 12.73 10.68 12.19
N LEU A 195 12.27 9.48 12.52
CA LEU A 195 11.70 9.15 13.83
C LEU A 195 12.78 8.82 14.89
N GLY A 196 14.07 8.79 14.51
CA GLY A 196 15.16 8.42 15.41
C GLY A 196 15.06 6.98 15.92
N THR A 197 14.52 6.07 15.11
CA THR A 197 14.26 4.67 15.48
C THR A 197 14.92 3.71 14.48
N THR A 198 14.73 2.41 14.68
CA THR A 198 15.22 1.36 13.77
C THR A 198 14.09 0.83 12.90
N VAL A 199 14.41 0.30 11.73
CA VAL A 199 13.43 -0.36 10.83
C VAL A 199 12.73 -1.53 11.53
N PHE A 200 13.45 -2.25 12.40
CA PHE A 200 12.87 -3.32 13.22
C PHE A 200 11.74 -2.81 14.14
N LYS A 201 11.96 -1.68 14.82
CA LYS A 201 10.92 -1.04 15.65
C LYS A 201 9.75 -0.50 14.82
N LEU A 202 9.99 -0.04 13.59
CA LEU A 202 8.91 0.35 12.69
C LEU A 202 8.03 -0.84 12.32
N GLN A 203 8.64 -1.99 12.06
CA GLN A 203 7.93 -3.24 11.79
C GLN A 203 7.11 -3.70 13.01
N GLU A 204 7.68 -3.65 14.21
CA GLU A 204 6.96 -3.96 15.46
C GLU A 204 5.73 -3.05 15.66
N GLN A 205 5.87 -1.77 15.30
CA GLN A 205 4.79 -0.77 15.35
C GLN A 205 3.85 -0.81 14.14
N ARG A 206 4.09 -1.71 13.18
CA ARG A 206 3.33 -1.85 11.92
C ARG A 206 3.24 -0.55 11.11
N LEU A 207 4.27 0.29 11.21
CA LEU A 207 4.34 1.54 10.48
C LEU A 207 4.93 1.25 9.11
N THR A 208 4.18 1.50 8.03
CA THR A 208 4.49 1.10 6.64
C THR A 208 4.52 -0.39 6.34
N TYR A 209 4.09 -1.25 7.27
CA TYR A 209 4.02 -2.69 7.07
C TYR A 209 2.57 -3.19 7.07
N LEU A 210 2.23 -4.00 6.06
CA LEU A 210 0.98 -4.73 5.90
C LEU A 210 1.23 -6.16 6.36
N ASP A 211 0.78 -6.51 7.56
CA ASP A 211 0.95 -7.87 8.07
C ASP A 211 0.01 -8.83 7.35
N GLU A 212 0.57 -9.60 6.42
CA GLU A 212 -0.13 -10.59 5.60
C GLU A 212 -0.94 -11.56 6.47
N VAL A 213 -0.41 -11.98 7.62
CA VAL A 213 -1.05 -12.95 8.52
C VAL A 213 -2.42 -12.47 8.99
N ASP A 214 -2.53 -11.19 9.39
CA ASP A 214 -3.78 -10.65 9.92
C ASP A 214 -4.77 -10.29 8.80
N LEU A 215 -4.26 -9.86 7.65
CA LEU A 215 -5.09 -9.53 6.48
C LEU A 215 -5.66 -10.78 5.80
N VAL A 216 -4.93 -11.89 5.82
CA VAL A 216 -5.33 -13.17 5.23
C VAL A 216 -6.15 -14.02 6.20
N ALA A 217 -6.13 -13.72 7.51
CA ALA A 217 -6.85 -14.47 8.54
C ALA A 217 -8.32 -14.82 8.17
N PRO A 218 -9.14 -13.89 7.61
CA PRO A 218 -10.53 -14.19 7.25
C PRO A 218 -10.67 -15.26 6.16
N ILE A 219 -9.73 -15.33 5.20
CA ILE A 219 -9.77 -16.23 4.04
C ILE A 219 -8.82 -17.43 4.17
N SER A 220 -8.12 -17.55 5.30
CA SER A 220 -7.07 -18.56 5.54
C SER A 220 -7.52 -20.00 5.30
N HIS A 221 -8.79 -20.32 5.57
CA HIS A 221 -9.39 -21.64 5.36
C HIS A 221 -9.75 -21.93 3.89
N LEU A 222 -9.74 -20.91 3.02
CA LEU A 222 -10.04 -21.00 1.59
C LEU A 222 -8.76 -21.12 0.74
N LEU A 223 -7.61 -20.86 1.35
CA LEU A 223 -6.30 -21.03 0.72
C LEU A 223 -5.87 -22.50 0.75
N PRO A 224 -5.20 -22.99 -0.31
CA PRO A 224 -4.53 -24.27 -0.23
C PRO A 224 -3.50 -24.20 0.88
N VAL A 225 -3.47 -25.22 1.75
CA VAL A 225 -2.54 -25.28 2.89
C VAL A 225 -1.13 -25.02 2.37
N LYS A 226 -0.56 -23.84 2.66
CA LYS A 226 0.87 -23.62 2.48
C LYS A 226 1.55 -24.62 3.41
N VAL A 227 2.12 -25.66 2.84
CA VAL A 227 3.11 -26.48 3.53
C VAL A 227 4.30 -25.55 3.76
N SER A 228 4.29 -24.83 4.88
CA SER A 228 5.42 -24.05 5.35
C SER A 228 6.61 -25.00 5.43
N GLY A 229 7.54 -24.85 4.50
CA GLY A 229 8.73 -25.67 4.39
C GLY A 229 9.48 -25.68 5.72
N LEU A 230 9.49 -26.86 6.33
CA LEU A 230 10.53 -27.44 7.19
C LEU A 230 11.44 -26.45 7.93
N GLN A 231 11.19 -26.36 9.23
CA GLN A 231 12.24 -26.21 10.23
C GLN A 231 13.37 -27.21 9.92
N LEU A 232 14.55 -26.71 9.53
CA LEU A 232 15.80 -27.44 9.68
C LEU A 232 16.44 -26.95 10.98
N THR A 233 15.98 -27.53 12.10
CA THR A 233 16.83 -27.65 13.29
C THR A 233 17.99 -28.54 12.90
N SER A 234 19.13 -27.92 12.58
CA SER A 234 20.38 -28.61 12.35
C SER A 234 20.80 -29.32 13.63
N THR A 235 20.65 -30.64 13.64
CA THR A 235 21.22 -31.53 14.64
C THR A 235 22.74 -31.42 14.55
N ALA A 236 23.35 -30.85 15.59
CA ALA A 236 24.79 -30.83 15.75
C ALA A 236 25.31 -32.28 15.86
N ILE A 237 26.07 -32.72 14.86
CA ILE A 237 26.96 -33.87 14.97
C ILE A 237 28.37 -33.38 14.72
N ALA A 238 29.24 -33.76 15.66
CA ALA A 238 30.60 -33.31 15.83
C ALA A 238 31.53 -33.58 14.63
N SER A 239 32.45 -32.65 14.41
CA SER A 239 33.76 -32.83 13.75
C SER A 239 34.73 -33.61 14.68
N PRO A 240 35.96 -34.07 14.28
CA PRO A 240 36.86 -33.58 13.20
C PRO A 240 37.71 -34.73 12.53
N PRO A 241 38.92 -34.53 11.96
CA PRO A 241 39.41 -33.57 10.94
C PRO A 241 40.20 -34.21 9.74
N ASN A 242 40.45 -33.38 8.72
CA ASN A 242 41.60 -33.34 7.78
C ASN A 242 41.83 -34.48 6.76
N THR A 243 41.92 -34.14 5.46
CA THR A 243 43.18 -34.02 4.70
C THR A 243 42.94 -33.40 3.31
N VAL A 244 43.94 -32.61 2.91
CA VAL A 244 44.12 -31.77 1.72
C VAL A 244 44.31 -32.61 0.44
N GLN A 245 43.73 -32.22 -0.71
CA GLN A 245 44.47 -31.80 -1.92
C GLN A 245 43.60 -31.63 -3.20
N PRO A 246 44.03 -30.75 -4.13
CA PRO A 246 43.31 -30.36 -5.35
C PRO A 246 43.82 -31.10 -6.61
N THR A 247 42.99 -31.29 -7.62
CA THR A 247 43.44 -31.48 -9.02
C THR A 247 42.31 -31.17 -10.03
N ASP A 248 42.69 -30.41 -11.06
CA ASP A 248 41.99 -30.14 -12.32
C ASP A 248 41.56 -31.40 -13.08
N ASP A 249 40.45 -31.36 -13.85
CA ASP A 249 40.46 -31.43 -15.32
C ASP A 249 39.06 -31.34 -15.98
N LYS A 250 39.09 -31.05 -17.29
CA LYS A 250 38.06 -30.53 -18.22
C LYS A 250 36.82 -31.39 -18.60
N ALA A 251 35.75 -30.65 -18.92
CA ALA A 251 34.79 -30.73 -20.06
C ALA A 251 33.99 -32.01 -20.41
N GLN A 252 32.65 -31.94 -20.41
CA GLN A 252 31.78 -31.84 -21.62
C GLN A 252 30.26 -31.89 -21.30
N GLU A 253 29.53 -31.00 -21.99
CA GLU A 253 28.15 -31.05 -22.53
C GLU A 253 27.01 -31.78 -21.78
N SER A 254 25.92 -31.06 -21.47
CA SER A 254 24.66 -31.12 -22.26
C SER A 254 23.47 -30.37 -21.62
N SER A 255 22.69 -29.74 -22.50
CA SER A 255 21.24 -29.50 -22.48
C SER A 255 20.59 -28.52 -21.47
N SER A 256 20.21 -27.36 -22.02
CA SER A 256 18.82 -26.86 -22.13
C SER A 256 17.92 -26.91 -20.89
N LEU A 257 17.61 -25.72 -20.35
CA LEU A 257 16.25 -25.18 -20.17
C LEU A 257 16.36 -23.84 -19.41
N GLU A 258 16.64 -22.76 -20.14
CA GLU A 258 16.34 -21.41 -19.65
C GLU A 258 14.82 -21.25 -19.59
N GLY A 259 14.27 -21.48 -18.39
CA GLY A 259 12.92 -21.07 -18.03
C GLY A 259 12.89 -19.56 -17.92
N ASN A 260 12.66 -18.91 -19.07
CA ASN A 260 12.43 -17.49 -19.22
C ASN A 260 11.13 -17.13 -18.48
N PHE A 261 11.18 -16.88 -17.17
CA PHE A 261 10.07 -16.27 -16.43
C PHE A 261 9.99 -14.80 -16.82
N SER A 262 9.41 -14.55 -17.99
CA SER A 262 8.96 -13.24 -18.41
C SER A 262 7.94 -12.75 -17.39
N SER A 263 8.37 -11.85 -16.51
CA SER A 263 7.48 -11.16 -15.60
C SER A 263 6.36 -10.46 -16.38
N PRO A 264 5.09 -10.58 -15.95
CA PRO A 264 3.97 -9.95 -16.66
C PRO A 264 4.11 -8.42 -16.68
N PRO A 265 3.57 -7.75 -17.72
CA PRO A 265 3.86 -6.35 -18.05
C PRO A 265 3.40 -5.31 -17.01
N PHE A 266 2.65 -5.70 -15.99
CA PHE A 266 2.10 -4.81 -14.95
C PHE A 266 3.13 -4.29 -13.95
N MET A 267 4.26 -4.98 -13.78
CA MET A 267 5.34 -4.54 -12.89
C MET A 267 6.16 -3.36 -13.43
N ARG A 268 5.95 -2.93 -14.69
CA ARG A 268 6.77 -1.88 -15.31
C ARG A 268 6.29 -0.46 -15.04
N SER A 269 5.01 -0.26 -14.73
CA SER A 269 4.47 1.11 -14.58
C SER A 269 4.97 1.81 -13.31
N PHE A 270 5.30 1.05 -12.26
CA PHE A 270 5.75 1.62 -10.99
C PHE A 270 7.24 1.98 -10.98
N CYS A 271 8.07 1.38 -11.86
CA CYS A 271 9.52 1.60 -11.93
C CYS A 271 9.96 2.61 -13.01
N ALA A 272 9.02 3.20 -13.77
CA ALA A 272 9.34 3.99 -14.95
C ALA A 272 8.76 5.40 -14.95
N THR A 273 8.78 6.13 -13.83
CA THR A 273 8.81 7.61 -13.79
C THR A 273 9.20 8.13 -12.40
#